data_AF-A0A7L3MM91-F1
#
_entry.id   AF-A0A7L3MM91-F1
#
_cell.length_a   1.000
_cell.length_b   1.000
_cell.length_c   1.000
_cell.angle_alpha   90.00
_cell.angle_beta   90.00
_cell.angle_gamma   90.00
#
_symmetry.space_group_name_H-M   'P 1'
#
loop_
_entity.id
_entity.type
_entity.pdbx_description
1 polymer ?
#
loop_
_entity_poly.entity_id
_entity_poly.type
_entity_poly.pdbx_seq_one_letter_code
_entity_poly.pdbx_strand_id
1 'polypeptide(L)'
;DERYAQGRGFIAKAVNSCHTASLTTPEDKEQAQQIHHEDLLNLILGVLRSWNDPLIHLASEVQRIKEAPETILWKAVEIEEQNKRLLEGMEKIVGRVHSGEIENDIYTPWDGLPSLQLADEDSRLFA
;
A
#
# COMPACT_ATOMS: atom_id res chain seq x y z
N ASP A 1 -1.06 1.65 16.66
CA ASP A 1 -0.10 0.84 17.45
C ASP A 1 -0.43 0.84 18.94
N GLU A 2 -0.28 1.96 19.65
CA GLU A 2 -0.51 2.09 21.10
C GLU A 2 -1.79 1.41 21.61
N ARG A 3 -2.93 1.62 20.93
CA ARG A 3 -4.23 1.10 21.38
C ARG A 3 -4.43 -0.42 21.18
N TYR A 4 -3.77 -1.04 20.20
CA TYR A 4 -4.11 -2.40 19.75
C TYR A 4 -2.95 -3.40 19.72
N ALA A 5 -1.71 -2.93 19.59
CA ALA A 5 -0.53 -3.80 19.39
C ALA A 5 0.49 -3.72 20.54
N GLN A 6 0.35 -2.74 21.44
CA GLN A 6 1.26 -2.57 22.57
C GLN A 6 1.31 -3.83 23.45
N GLY A 7 2.52 -4.36 23.67
CA GLY A 7 2.75 -5.57 24.47
C GLY A 7 2.48 -6.90 23.75
N ARG A 8 2.05 -6.90 22.48
CA ARG A 8 1.71 -8.13 21.73
C ARG A 8 2.83 -8.70 20.86
N GLY A 9 3.98 -8.02 20.78
CA GLY A 9 5.15 -8.49 20.02
C GLY A 9 4.95 -8.51 18.49
N PHE A 10 3.96 -7.79 17.97
CA PHE A 10 3.62 -7.78 16.54
C PHE A 10 4.76 -7.27 15.65
N ILE A 11 5.61 -6.38 16.16
CA ILE A 11 6.75 -5.84 15.40
C ILE A 11 7.74 -6.93 14.92
N ALA A 12 7.97 -7.96 15.72
CA ALA A 12 8.86 -9.06 15.34
C ALA A 12 8.27 -9.93 14.22
N LYS A 13 6.93 -9.97 14.11
CA LYS A 13 6.22 -10.74 13.09
C LYS A 13 6.06 -9.97 11.77
N ALA A 14 6.19 -8.65 11.77
CA ALA A 14 6.04 -7.79 10.59
C ALA A 14 7.27 -7.74 9.66
N VAL A 15 8.34 -8.49 9.98
CA VAL A 15 9.57 -8.49 9.18
C VAL A 15 9.31 -9.12 7.81
N ASN A 16 9.63 -8.40 6.74
CA ASN A 16 9.50 -8.84 5.34
C ASN A 16 8.06 -9.24 4.91
N SER A 17 7.02 -8.66 5.52
CA SER A 17 5.63 -9.02 5.24
C SER A 17 4.91 -8.12 4.21
N CYS A 18 5.59 -7.13 3.63
CA CYS A 18 4.99 -6.22 2.66
C CYS A 18 4.82 -6.90 1.29
N HIS A 19 3.65 -6.75 0.65
CA HIS A 19 3.40 -7.31 -0.68
C HIS A 19 4.27 -6.67 -1.77
N THR A 20 4.72 -5.44 -1.56
CA THR A 20 5.62 -4.70 -2.44
C THR A 20 7.10 -5.04 -2.26
N ALA A 21 7.47 -5.94 -1.34
CA ALA A 21 8.87 -6.22 -1.02
C ALA A 21 9.67 -6.84 -2.19
N SER A 22 8.99 -7.40 -3.20
CA SER A 22 9.63 -7.92 -4.41
C SER A 22 9.88 -6.86 -5.48
N LEU A 23 9.39 -5.62 -5.30
CA LEU A 23 9.70 -4.51 -6.20
C LEU A 23 11.15 -4.06 -5.99
N THR A 24 11.89 -3.86 -7.08
CA THR A 24 13.24 -3.31 -7.04
C THR A 24 13.20 -1.81 -6.79
N THR A 25 13.06 -1.41 -5.52
CA THR A 25 13.05 -0.01 -5.09
C THR A 25 14.46 0.45 -4.71
N PRO A 26 14.87 1.69 -5.05
CA PRO A 26 16.12 2.25 -4.55
C PRO A 26 16.03 2.43 -3.03
N GLU A 27 17.04 1.95 -2.31
CA GLU A 27 17.12 2.04 -0.84
C GLU A 27 17.87 3.29 -0.35
N ASP A 28 18.63 3.93 -1.25
CA ASP A 28 19.42 5.11 -0.97
C ASP A 28 19.39 6.12 -2.12
N LYS A 29 19.97 7.29 -1.87
CA LYS A 29 20.00 8.40 -2.82
C LYS A 29 20.80 8.04 -4.07
N GLU A 30 21.93 7.36 -3.89
CA GLU A 30 22.85 7.00 -4.96
C GLU A 30 22.16 6.05 -5.95
N GLN A 31 21.47 5.02 -5.44
CA GLN A 31 20.65 4.11 -6.23
C GLN A 31 19.56 4.87 -6.99
N ALA A 32 18.81 5.75 -6.30
CA ALA A 32 17.74 6.53 -6.93
C ALA A 32 18.26 7.43 -8.08
N GLN A 33 19.46 7.98 -7.95
CA GLN A 33 20.09 8.81 -8.99
C GLN A 33 20.57 8.02 -10.21
N GLN A 34 20.81 6.72 -10.08
CA GLN A 34 21.22 5.86 -11.19
C GLN A 34 20.03 5.29 -11.98
N ILE A 35 18.82 5.33 -11.44
CA ILE A 35 17.62 4.82 -12.13
C ILE A 35 17.23 5.77 -13.25
N HIS A 36 16.91 5.21 -14.42
CA HIS A 36 16.40 6.00 -15.52
C HIS A 36 15.05 6.63 -15.12
N HIS A 37 14.85 7.91 -15.42
CA HIS A 37 13.67 8.64 -14.97
C HIS A 37 12.33 7.97 -15.35
N GLU A 38 12.29 7.27 -16.49
CA GLU A 38 11.13 6.50 -16.96
C GLU A 38 10.84 5.31 -16.04
N ASP A 39 11.87 4.53 -15.70
CA ASP A 39 11.78 3.39 -14.79
C ASP A 39 11.37 3.84 -13.39
N LEU A 40 11.88 4.99 -12.93
CA LEU A 40 11.49 5.56 -11.64
C LEU A 40 10.02 5.96 -11.62
N LEU A 41 9.51 6.56 -12.70
CA LEU A 41 8.10 6.92 -12.82
C LEU A 41 7.19 5.69 -12.88
N ASN A 42 7.60 4.65 -13.63
CA ASN A 42 6.88 3.38 -13.70
C ASN A 42 6.88 2.66 -12.35
N LEU A 43 7.98 2.69 -11.61
CA LEU A 43 8.06 2.14 -10.26
C LEU A 43 7.08 2.84 -9.31
N ILE A 44 6.99 4.18 -9.36
CA ILE A 44 6.02 4.94 -8.56
C ILE A 44 4.58 4.53 -8.92
N LEU A 45 4.26 4.39 -10.21
CA LEU A 45 2.95 3.90 -10.65
C LEU A 45 2.66 2.48 -10.13
N GLY A 46 3.63 1.57 -10.24
CA GLY A 46 3.50 0.19 -9.75
C GLY A 46 3.20 0.12 -8.25
N VAL A 47 3.89 0.95 -7.45
CA VAL A 47 3.61 1.08 -6.02
C VAL A 47 2.20 1.60 -5.78
N LEU A 48 1.80 2.73 -6.39
CA LEU A 48 0.47 3.31 -6.18
C LEU A 48 -0.66 2.36 -6.58
N ARG A 49 -0.51 1.63 -7.70
CA ARG A 49 -1.47 0.61 -8.15
C ARG A 49 -1.56 -0.56 -7.19
N SER A 50 -0.43 -1.06 -6.68
CA SER A 50 -0.39 -2.16 -5.72
C SER A 50 -1.12 -1.86 -4.40
N TRP A 51 -1.33 -0.58 -4.07
CA TRP A 51 -2.02 -0.15 -2.85
C TRP A 51 -3.53 0.08 -3.03
N ASN A 52 -4.06 0.05 -4.25
CA ASN A 52 -5.49 0.26 -4.48
C ASN A 52 -6.36 -0.75 -3.72
N ASP A 53 -6.15 -2.05 -3.96
CA ASP A 53 -6.95 -3.11 -3.33
C ASP A 53 -6.79 -3.16 -1.79
N PRO A 54 -5.57 -3.14 -1.22
CA PRO A 54 -5.40 -3.11 0.24
C PRO A 54 -6.12 -1.93 0.91
N LEU A 55 -6.09 -0.73 0.31
CA LEU A 55 -6.71 0.46 0.90
C LEU A 55 -8.25 0.39 0.86
N ILE A 56 -8.82 -0.12 -0.23
CA ILE A 56 -10.26 -0.38 -0.34
C ILE A 56 -10.69 -1.37 0.75
N HIS A 57 -9.96 -2.48 0.88
CA HIS A 57 -10.26 -3.49 1.88
C HIS A 57 -10.09 -2.95 3.30
N LEU A 58 -9.03 -2.19 3.59
CA LEU A 58 -8.82 -1.54 4.89
C LEU A 58 -9.99 -0.62 5.25
N ALA A 59 -10.38 0.28 4.35
CA ALA A 59 -11.50 1.21 4.57
C ALA A 59 -12.82 0.46 4.83
N SER A 60 -13.04 -0.68 4.18
CA SER A 60 -14.23 -1.51 4.37
C SER A 60 -14.21 -2.35 5.65
N GLU A 61 -13.07 -2.96 6.00
CA GLU A 61 -12.95 -3.88 7.13
C GLU A 61 -12.88 -3.13 8.47
N VAL A 62 -12.29 -1.93 8.51
CA VAL A 62 -12.30 -1.08 9.71
C VAL A 62 -13.73 -0.73 10.13
N GLN A 63 -14.66 -0.52 9.18
CA GLN A 63 -16.07 -0.27 9.49
C GLN A 63 -16.75 -1.46 10.19
N ARG A 64 -16.23 -2.69 10.01
CA ARG A 64 -16.80 -3.91 10.59
C ARG A 64 -16.34 -4.15 12.03
N ILE A 65 -15.29 -3.46 12.49
CA ILE A 65 -14.82 -3.54 13.86
C ILE A 65 -15.80 -2.76 14.75
N LYS A 66 -16.53 -3.45 15.63
CA LYS A 66 -17.61 -2.90 16.47
C LYS A 66 -17.24 -1.64 17.27
N GLU A 67 -15.95 -1.44 17.57
CA GLU A 67 -15.41 -0.28 18.30
C GLU A 67 -14.23 0.35 17.56
N ALA A 68 -14.22 0.31 16.22
CA ALA A 68 -13.19 1.00 15.45
C ALA A 68 -13.12 2.48 15.85
N PRO A 69 -11.92 3.01 16.15
CA PRO A 69 -11.78 4.43 16.43
C PRO A 69 -12.15 5.21 15.17
N GLU A 70 -13.07 6.17 15.31
CA GLU A 70 -13.52 7.04 14.21
C GLU A 70 -12.33 7.69 13.49
N THR A 71 -11.27 8.02 14.23
CA THR A 71 -10.03 8.58 13.70
C THR A 71 -9.29 7.63 12.75
N ILE A 72 -9.27 6.32 13.01
CA ILE A 72 -8.65 5.32 12.13
C ILE A 72 -9.48 5.16 10.87
N LEU A 73 -10.81 5.06 11.02
CA LEU A 73 -11.72 4.94 9.88
C LEU A 73 -11.61 6.15 8.94
N TRP A 74 -11.69 7.36 9.50
CA TRP A 74 -11.52 8.60 8.78
C TRP A 74 -10.20 8.62 7.99
N LYS A 75 -9.08 8.23 8.63
CA LYS A 75 -7.78 8.20 7.97
C LYS A 75 -7.69 7.15 6.87
N ALA A 76 -8.27 5.97 7.06
CA ALA A 76 -8.29 4.92 6.03
C ALA A 76 -9.02 5.41 4.76
N VAL A 77 -10.20 6.00 4.92
CA VAL A 77 -10.99 6.56 3.80
C VAL A 77 -10.27 7.73 3.15
N GLU A 78 -9.65 8.63 3.94
CA GLU A 78 -8.88 9.75 3.41
C GLU A 78 -7.68 9.27 2.56
N ILE A 79 -6.91 8.29 3.05
CA ILE A 79 -5.75 7.74 2.33
C ILE A 79 -6.18 7.01 1.06
N GLU A 80 -7.25 6.22 1.10
CA GLU A 80 -7.80 5.55 -0.09
C GLU A 80 -8.12 6.56 -1.21
N GLU A 81 -8.82 7.64 -0.89
CA GLU A 81 -9.19 8.69 -1.84
C GLU A 81 -7.97 9.48 -2.35
N GLN A 82 -7.03 9.83 -1.47
CA GLN A 82 -5.83 10.54 -1.89
C GLN A 82 -4.91 9.66 -2.76
N ASN A 83 -4.84 8.34 -2.52
CA ASN A 83 -4.08 7.42 -3.37
C ASN A 83 -4.59 7.42 -4.80
N LYS A 84 -5.92 7.39 -5.00
CA LYS A 84 -6.56 7.47 -6.33
C LYS A 84 -6.21 8.77 -7.04
N ARG A 85 -6.33 9.91 -6.36
CA ARG A 85 -5.98 11.23 -6.92
C ARG A 85 -4.50 11.34 -7.27
N LEU A 86 -3.63 10.79 -6.44
CA LEU A 86 -2.19 10.76 -6.69
C LEU A 86 -1.86 9.89 -7.90
N LEU A 87 -2.46 8.69 -8.00
CA LEU A 87 -2.32 7.79 -9.14
C LEU A 87 -2.74 8.47 -10.45
N GLU A 88 -3.92 9.10 -10.48
CA GLU A 88 -4.38 9.86 -11.65
C GLU A 88 -3.41 11.00 -12.03
N GLY A 89 -2.86 11.69 -11.02
CA GLY A 89 -1.86 12.73 -11.22
C GLY A 89 -0.57 12.19 -11.84
N MET A 90 -0.09 11.05 -11.36
CA MET A 90 1.10 10.38 -11.86
C MET A 90 0.89 9.85 -13.28
N GLU A 91 -0.26 9.25 -13.59
CA GLU A 91 -0.58 8.78 -14.95
C GLU A 91 -0.57 9.94 -15.96
N LYS A 92 -1.07 11.13 -15.57
CA LYS A 92 -0.98 12.34 -16.40
C LYS A 92 0.46 12.83 -16.59
N ILE A 93 1.34 12.68 -15.59
CA ILE A 93 2.76 13.02 -15.71
C ILE A 93 3.45 12.04 -16.67
N VAL A 94 3.28 10.73 -16.46
CA VAL A 94 3.89 9.70 -17.29
C VAL A 94 3.44 9.83 -18.75
N GLY A 95 2.15 10.05 -19.01
CA GLY A 95 1.64 10.24 -20.37
C GLY A 95 2.12 11.54 -21.06
N ARG A 96 2.74 12.48 -20.33
CA ARG A 96 3.40 13.65 -20.91
C ARG A 96 4.89 13.43 -21.18
N VAL A 97 5.55 12.63 -20.36
CA VAL A 97 6.99 12.34 -20.47
C VAL A 97 7.22 11.24 -21.52
N HIS A 98 6.33 10.26 -21.61
CA HIS A 98 6.41 9.16 -22.56
C HIS A 98 5.24 9.21 -23.55
N SER A 99 5.56 9.16 -24.84
CA SER A 99 4.56 8.91 -25.90
C SER A 99 4.42 7.43 -26.27
N GLY A 100 5.16 6.54 -25.58
CA GLY A 100 5.10 5.08 -25.74
C GLY A 100 4.05 4.41 -24.84
N GLU A 101 3.76 3.14 -25.07
CA GLU A 101 2.89 2.34 -24.21
C GLU A 101 3.44 2.31 -22.77
N ILE A 102 2.59 2.64 -21.80
CA ILE A 102 2.88 2.40 -20.38
C ILE A 102 3.07 0.89 -20.26
N GLU A 103 4.30 0.46 -19.97
CA GLU A 103 4.63 -0.95 -19.85
C GLU A 103 3.66 -1.64 -18.89
N ASN A 104 3.10 -2.76 -19.34
CA ASN A 104 2.06 -3.50 -18.63
C ASN A 104 2.48 -3.82 -17.18
N ASP A 105 1.75 -3.21 -16.24
CA ASP A 105 1.38 -3.69 -14.91
C ASP A 105 2.29 -4.76 -14.26
N ILE A 106 3.54 -4.41 -13.98
CA ILE A 106 4.28 -5.09 -12.92
C ILE A 106 3.89 -4.42 -11.60
N TYR A 107 2.71 -4.78 -11.09
CA TYR A 107 2.38 -4.55 -9.69
C TYR A 107 2.24 -5.90 -8.98
N THR A 108 2.62 -5.91 -7.72
CA THR A 108 2.52 -7.08 -6.85
C THR A 108 1.08 -7.16 -6.31
N PRO A 109 0.30 -8.20 -6.62
CA PRO A 109 -1.02 -8.37 -6.04
C PRO A 109 -0.94 -8.49 -4.51
N TRP A 110 -1.97 -8.04 -3.83
CA TRP A 110 -2.10 -8.22 -2.39
C TRP A 110 -3.18 -9.27 -2.10
N ASP A 111 -2.79 -10.34 -1.40
CA ASP A 111 -3.67 -11.47 -1.08
C ASP A 111 -4.00 -11.55 0.43
N GLY A 112 -3.91 -10.42 1.15
CA GLY A 112 -4.02 -10.36 2.61
C GLY A 112 -5.45 -10.34 3.17
N LEU A 113 -6.48 -10.25 2.32
CA LEU A 113 -7.88 -10.13 2.76
C LEU A 113 -8.33 -11.25 3.72
N PRO A 114 -8.02 -12.54 3.48
CA PRO A 114 -8.43 -13.61 4.38
C PRO A 114 -7.93 -13.40 5.81
N SER A 115 -6.73 -12.84 5.98
CA SER A 115 -6.11 -12.59 7.28
C SER A 115 -6.82 -11.48 8.06
N LEU A 116 -7.30 -10.44 7.36
CA LEU A 116 -8.12 -9.36 7.95
C LEU A 116 -9.50 -9.83 8.41
N GLN A 117 -9.99 -10.95 7.87
CA GLN A 117 -11.33 -11.47 8.15
C GLN A 117 -11.33 -12.64 9.15
N LEU A 118 -10.18 -12.96 9.75
CA LEU A 118 -10.08 -14.02 10.75
C LEU A 118 -10.98 -13.74 11.96
N ALA A 119 -11.53 -14.83 12.51
CA ALA A 119 -12.32 -14.80 13.74
C ALA A 119 -11.44 -14.57 14.97
N ASP A 120 -10.21 -15.08 14.95
CA ASP A 120 -9.20 -14.87 15.99
C ASP A 120 -8.75 -13.41 16.01
N GLU A 121 -8.96 -12.74 17.15
CA GLU A 121 -8.72 -11.30 17.28
C GLU A 121 -7.23 -10.96 17.18
N ASP A 122 -6.35 -11.75 17.79
CA ASP A 122 -4.90 -11.51 17.75
C ASP A 122 -4.35 -11.67 16.33
N SER A 123 -4.78 -12.69 15.60
CA SER A 123 -4.41 -12.90 14.20
C SER A 123 -4.93 -11.77 13.31
N ARG A 124 -6.17 -11.32 13.54
CA ARG A 124 -6.76 -10.20 12.79
C ARG A 124 -6.11 -8.85 13.10
N LEU A 125 -5.72 -8.61 14.35
CA LEU A 125 -5.04 -7.37 14.75
C LEU A 125 -3.58 -7.32 14.31
N PHE A 126 -2.98 -8.49 14.04
CA PHE A 126 -1.64 -8.59 13.47
C PHE A 126 -1.62 -8.41 11.94
N ALA A 127 -2.63 -8.95 11.25
CA ALA A 127 -2.78 -8.90 9.80
C ALA A 127 -2.89 -7.46 9.27
#